data_AF-A0A9Q3L081-F1
#
_entry.id   AF-A0A9Q3L081-F1
#
_cell.length_a   1.000
_cell.length_b   1.000
_cell.length_c   1.000
_cell.angle_alpha   90.00
_cell.angle_beta   90.00
_cell.angle_gamma   90.00
#
_symmetry.space_group_name_H-M   'P 1'
#
loop_
_entity.id
_entity.type
_entity.pdbx_description
1 polymer ?
#
loop_
_entity_poly.entity_id
_entity_poly.type
_entity_poly.pdbx_seq_one_letter_code
_entity_poly.pdbx_strand_id
1 'polypeptide(L)'
;MPYLDVETRGQLVGMRQAGLSFRAIAELNDLSLTTVYKTFQKYQEIGTVTTQKKTGQPTKLNDRDWRQLSRIITRCQRLTVAQVASLMTSLVSTLTIQREINKLGKHSRIAPRKPYLRPQDFQRRLAFAQAHRHWTINEWAKVIWTDESAFELGKRVDQVRVWRTAKFARNGPTGLLPGSLPLHRANGASPVDTRLTLPPANGRQRTHPYSSFQQSMARTKRNTQDGVAGTFARPQSDRKHLEVDEKPNIEALPTSDG
;
A
#
# COMPACT_ATOMS: atom_id res chain seq x y z
N MET A 1 29.92 -28.73 6.18
CA MET A 1 29.62 -29.61 5.04
C MET A 1 29.71 -28.74 3.80
N PRO A 2 30.63 -29.03 2.87
CA PRO A 2 30.91 -28.13 1.74
C PRO A 2 29.69 -28.00 0.82
N TYR A 3 29.57 -26.86 0.15
CA TYR A 3 28.55 -26.68 -0.88
C TYR A 3 28.93 -27.54 -2.09
N LEU A 4 28.11 -28.53 -2.41
CA LEU A 4 28.28 -29.36 -3.60
C LEU A 4 27.36 -28.86 -4.71
N ASP A 5 27.91 -28.78 -5.91
CA ASP A 5 27.11 -28.46 -7.09
C ASP A 5 26.06 -29.56 -7.35
N VAL A 6 25.02 -29.22 -8.11
CA VAL A 6 23.97 -30.18 -8.48
C VAL A 6 24.57 -31.33 -9.28
N GLU A 7 25.51 -31.06 -10.18
CA GLU A 7 26.15 -32.10 -11.01
C GLU A 7 26.95 -33.08 -10.16
N THR A 8 27.80 -32.57 -9.26
CA THR A 8 28.59 -33.41 -8.35
C THR A 8 27.69 -34.27 -7.47
N ARG A 9 26.61 -33.71 -6.90
CA ARG A 9 25.65 -34.52 -6.12
C ARG A 9 24.96 -35.57 -6.99
N GLY A 10 24.68 -35.27 -8.25
CA GLY A 10 24.10 -36.21 -9.21
C GLY A 10 25.03 -37.37 -9.53
N GLN A 11 26.32 -37.07 -9.75
CA GLN A 11 27.37 -38.07 -9.94
C GLN A 11 27.49 -39.00 -8.73
N LEU A 12 27.52 -38.45 -7.50
CA LEU A 12 27.57 -39.25 -6.27
C LEU A 12 26.38 -40.22 -6.15
N VAL A 13 25.17 -39.74 -6.46
CA VAL A 13 23.96 -40.55 -6.45
C VAL A 13 24.01 -41.64 -7.53
N GLY A 14 24.42 -41.28 -8.75
CA GLY A 14 24.54 -42.21 -9.88
C GLY A 14 25.57 -43.31 -9.61
N MET A 15 26.76 -42.96 -9.11
CA MET A 15 27.78 -43.94 -8.71
C MET A 15 27.28 -44.87 -7.61
N ARG A 16 26.50 -44.35 -6.65
CA ARG A 16 25.91 -45.18 -5.61
C ARG A 16 24.84 -46.13 -6.15
N GLN A 17 24.01 -45.68 -7.09
CA GLN A 17 23.01 -46.52 -7.78
C GLN A 17 23.66 -47.59 -8.67
N ALA A 18 24.82 -47.31 -9.25
CA ALA A 18 25.65 -48.26 -9.98
C ALA A 18 26.34 -49.31 -9.08
N GLY A 19 26.17 -49.23 -7.75
CA GLY A 19 26.64 -50.24 -6.80
C GLY A 19 27.98 -49.93 -6.14
N LEU A 20 28.60 -48.77 -6.39
CA LEU A 20 29.87 -48.42 -5.72
C LEU A 20 29.68 -48.24 -4.21
N SER A 21 30.71 -48.58 -3.44
CA SER A 21 30.73 -48.34 -2.00
C SER A 21 30.89 -46.86 -1.68
N PHE A 22 30.37 -46.39 -0.55
CA PHE A 22 30.52 -44.98 -0.14
C PHE A 22 31.97 -44.53 -0.04
N ARG A 23 32.87 -45.44 0.34
CA ARG A 23 34.31 -45.18 0.45
C ARG A 23 34.96 -44.99 -0.92
N ALA A 24 34.66 -45.86 -1.88
CA ALA A 24 35.15 -45.72 -3.26
C ALA A 24 34.66 -44.42 -3.91
N ILE A 25 33.40 -44.04 -3.65
CA ILE A 25 32.83 -42.78 -4.17
C ILE A 25 33.53 -41.57 -3.53
N ALA A 26 33.81 -41.63 -2.23
CA ALA A 26 34.49 -40.57 -1.50
C ALA A 26 35.92 -40.35 -2.02
N GLU A 27 36.67 -41.44 -2.23
CA GLU A 27 38.03 -41.42 -2.79
C GLU A 27 38.04 -40.92 -4.25
N LEU A 28 37.08 -41.33 -5.08
CA LEU A 28 37.01 -40.92 -6.49
C LEU A 28 36.66 -39.44 -6.70
N ASN A 29 35.95 -38.83 -5.75
CA ASN A 29 35.47 -37.44 -5.85
C ASN A 29 36.21 -36.48 -4.91
N ASP A 30 37.25 -36.95 -4.20
CA ASP A 30 37.98 -36.19 -3.18
C ASP A 30 37.08 -35.57 -2.09
N LEU A 31 36.07 -36.31 -1.64
CA LEU A 31 35.11 -35.87 -0.63
C LEU A 31 35.21 -36.70 0.65
N SER A 32 34.77 -36.14 1.77
CA SER A 32 34.66 -36.93 3.01
C SER A 32 33.57 -38.00 2.90
N LEU A 33 33.78 -39.16 3.51
CA LEU A 33 32.77 -40.24 3.59
C LEU A 33 31.43 -39.74 4.12
N THR A 34 31.46 -38.88 5.15
CA THR A 34 30.29 -38.23 5.75
C THR A 34 29.53 -37.36 4.76
N THR A 35 30.23 -36.74 3.81
CA THR A 35 29.64 -35.89 2.79
C THR A 35 28.86 -36.71 1.77
N VAL A 36 29.46 -37.78 1.28
CA VAL A 36 28.81 -38.73 0.36
C VAL A 36 27.60 -39.37 1.02
N TYR A 37 27.75 -39.86 2.27
CA TYR A 37 26.67 -40.48 3.03
C TYR A 37 25.48 -39.54 3.22
N LYS A 38 25.70 -38.32 3.73
CA LYS A 38 24.62 -37.33 3.96
C LYS A 38 23.94 -36.91 2.66
N THR A 39 24.70 -36.80 1.57
CA THR A 39 24.16 -36.45 0.25
C THR A 39 23.23 -37.55 -0.25
N PHE A 40 23.67 -38.81 -0.17
CA PHE A 40 22.85 -39.95 -0.58
C PHE A 40 21.65 -40.16 0.32
N GLN A 41 21.80 -40.01 1.64
CA GLN A 41 20.70 -40.09 2.59
C GLN A 41 19.62 -39.03 2.29
N LYS A 42 20.04 -37.79 2.04
CA LYS A 42 19.13 -36.72 1.65
C LYS A 42 18.42 -37.02 0.32
N TYR A 43 19.13 -37.64 -0.62
CA TYR A 43 18.52 -38.10 -1.87
C TYR A 43 17.51 -39.22 -1.63
N GLN A 44 17.75 -40.16 -0.71
CA GLN A 44 16.78 -41.19 -0.34
C GLN A 44 15.51 -40.60 0.29
N GLU A 45 15.64 -39.56 1.12
CA GLU A 45 14.50 -38.90 1.78
C GLU A 45 13.68 -38.02 0.83
N ILE A 46 14.35 -37.27 -0.06
CA ILE A 46 13.73 -36.23 -0.90
C ILE A 46 13.48 -36.70 -2.34
N GLY A 47 14.23 -37.69 -2.81
CA GLY A 47 14.22 -38.17 -4.20
C GLY A 47 14.86 -37.20 -5.21
N THR A 48 15.41 -36.07 -4.76
CA THR A 48 15.92 -35.02 -5.65
C THR A 48 17.31 -34.57 -5.24
N VAL A 49 18.18 -34.37 -6.24
CA VAL A 49 19.56 -33.91 -6.07
C VAL A 49 19.63 -32.38 -5.88
N THR A 50 18.65 -31.65 -6.40
CA THR A 50 18.59 -30.19 -6.37
C THR A 50 18.35 -29.65 -4.96
N THR A 51 18.79 -28.41 -4.73
CA THR A 51 18.56 -27.73 -3.46
C THR A 51 17.10 -27.31 -3.36
N GLN A 52 16.37 -27.88 -2.41
CA GLN A 52 15.01 -27.45 -2.13
C GLN A 52 14.95 -26.02 -1.60
N LYS A 53 13.89 -25.31 -1.99
CA LYS A 53 13.60 -23.99 -1.46
C LYS A 53 13.30 -24.10 0.03
N LYS A 54 14.01 -23.32 0.84
CA LYS A 54 13.74 -23.22 2.27
C LYS A 54 12.33 -22.63 2.48
N THR A 55 11.59 -23.18 3.43
CA THR A 55 10.38 -22.56 3.99
C THR A 55 10.81 -21.23 4.59
N GLY A 56 10.54 -20.14 3.89
CA GLY A 56 10.92 -18.80 4.36
C GLY A 56 10.18 -18.40 5.63
N GLN A 57 10.37 -17.15 6.06
CA GLN A 57 9.61 -16.62 7.19
C GLN A 57 8.10 -16.64 6.89
N PRO A 58 7.25 -17.12 7.82
CA PRO A 58 5.80 -17.08 7.64
C PRO A 58 5.30 -15.63 7.52
N THR A 59 4.22 -15.44 6.78
CA THR A 59 3.59 -14.13 6.63
C THR A 59 2.95 -13.68 7.94
N LYS A 60 2.97 -12.37 8.22
CA LYS A 60 2.31 -11.81 9.41
C LYS A 60 0.78 -11.91 9.34
N LEU A 61 0.21 -11.95 8.14
CA LEU A 61 -1.22 -12.17 7.95
C LEU A 61 -1.50 -13.67 7.82
N ASN A 62 -2.49 -14.13 8.59
CA ASN A 62 -3.07 -15.46 8.43
C ASN A 62 -4.16 -15.45 7.35
N ASP A 63 -4.61 -16.62 6.93
CA ASP A 63 -5.66 -16.77 5.90
C ASP A 63 -6.99 -16.09 6.27
N ARG A 64 -7.29 -15.98 7.57
CA ARG A 64 -8.46 -15.25 8.06
C ARG A 64 -8.33 -13.74 7.82
N ASP A 65 -7.18 -13.18 8.16
CA ASP A 65 -6.92 -11.75 8.00
C ASP A 65 -6.84 -11.38 6.52
N TRP A 66 -6.25 -12.26 5.70
CA TRP A 66 -6.21 -12.08 4.26
C TRP A 66 -7.60 -12.07 3.64
N ARG A 67 -8.50 -12.97 4.06
CA ARG A 67 -9.91 -12.95 3.66
C ARG A 67 -10.63 -11.68 4.12
N GLN A 68 -10.37 -11.22 5.34
CA GLN A 68 -10.93 -9.95 5.84
C GLN A 68 -10.43 -8.76 5.00
N LEU A 69 -9.14 -8.68 4.70
CA LEU A 69 -8.55 -7.65 3.86
C LEU A 69 -9.19 -7.63 2.47
N SER A 70 -9.32 -8.80 1.85
CA SER A 70 -9.96 -8.96 0.53
C SER A 70 -11.40 -8.44 0.51
N ARG A 71 -12.17 -8.73 1.57
CA ARG A 71 -13.55 -8.22 1.73
C ARG A 71 -13.59 -6.70 1.89
N ILE A 72 -12.75 -6.14 2.77
CA ILE A 72 -12.69 -4.69 3.01
C ILE A 72 -12.39 -3.95 1.70
N ILE A 73 -11.36 -4.37 0.97
CA ILE A 73 -10.94 -3.69 -0.25
C ILE A 73 -11.96 -3.84 -1.38
N THR A 74 -12.66 -4.97 -1.43
CA THR A 74 -13.68 -5.19 -2.47
C THR A 74 -14.95 -4.38 -2.21
N ARG A 75 -15.40 -4.31 -0.96
CA ARG A 75 -16.61 -3.54 -0.57
C ARG A 75 -16.35 -2.04 -0.52
N CYS A 76 -15.17 -1.64 -0.03
CA CYS A 76 -14.84 -0.25 0.28
C CYS A 76 -13.59 0.20 -0.49
N GLN A 77 -13.73 0.35 -1.81
CA GLN A 77 -12.61 0.65 -2.72
C GLN A 77 -11.94 2.02 -2.49
N ARG A 78 -12.59 2.95 -1.77
CA ARG A 78 -12.10 4.32 -1.52
C ARG A 78 -11.25 4.46 -0.26
N LEU A 79 -11.14 3.42 0.57
CA LEU A 79 -10.42 3.52 1.84
C LEU A 79 -8.91 3.68 1.62
N THR A 80 -8.28 4.49 2.47
CA THR A 80 -6.82 4.59 2.52
C THR A 80 -6.22 3.37 3.19
N VAL A 81 -4.93 3.12 2.98
CA VAL A 81 -4.23 2.00 3.62
C VAL A 81 -4.27 2.10 5.15
N ALA A 82 -4.19 3.32 5.70
CA ALA A 82 -4.28 3.56 7.14
C ALA A 82 -5.68 3.23 7.69
N GLN A 83 -6.74 3.61 6.97
CA GLN A 83 -8.11 3.25 7.35
C GLN A 83 -8.31 1.74 7.28
N VAL A 84 -7.80 1.09 6.24
CA VAL A 84 -7.83 -0.38 6.15
C VAL A 84 -7.11 -1.02 7.33
N ALA A 85 -5.96 -0.49 7.74
CA ALA A 85 -5.23 -0.96 8.91
C ALA A 85 -6.06 -0.87 10.20
N SER A 86 -6.78 0.24 10.41
CA SER A 86 -7.66 0.39 11.58
C SER A 86 -8.88 -0.55 11.59
N LEU A 87 -9.28 -1.06 10.42
CA LEU A 87 -10.40 -2.01 10.28
C LEU A 87 -9.95 -3.47 10.35
N MET A 88 -8.64 -3.72 10.38
CA MET A 88 -8.07 -5.05 10.53
C MET A 88 -8.06 -5.46 12.00
N THR A 89 -8.35 -6.73 12.25
CA THR A 89 -8.32 -7.30 13.61
C THR A 89 -6.87 -7.51 14.06
N SER A 90 -5.99 -7.80 13.12
CA SER A 90 -4.54 -7.96 13.32
C SER A 90 -3.83 -6.60 13.34
N LEU A 91 -2.87 -6.43 14.24
CA LEU A 91 -1.98 -5.26 14.27
C LEU A 91 -0.88 -5.40 13.22
N VAL A 92 -1.08 -4.75 12.07
CA VAL A 92 -0.17 -4.84 10.92
C VAL A 92 0.20 -3.46 10.41
N SER A 93 1.43 -3.31 9.92
CA SER A 93 1.85 -2.06 9.32
C SER A 93 1.13 -1.79 8.00
N THR A 94 0.96 -0.50 7.69
CA THR A 94 0.38 -0.04 6.42
C THR A 94 1.13 -0.60 5.21
N LEU A 95 2.46 -0.69 5.27
CA LEU A 95 3.28 -1.29 4.21
C LEU A 95 2.96 -2.77 3.99
N THR A 96 2.71 -3.52 5.06
CA THR A 96 2.32 -4.94 4.95
C THR A 96 0.99 -5.05 4.24
N ILE A 97 0.00 -4.25 4.66
CA ILE A 97 -1.31 -4.21 4.02
C ILE A 97 -1.19 -3.84 2.54
N GLN A 98 -0.37 -2.85 2.19
CA GLN A 98 -0.18 -2.46 0.79
C GLN A 98 0.42 -3.59 -0.06
N ARG A 99 1.42 -4.32 0.46
CA ARG A 99 2.00 -5.50 -0.22
C ARG A 99 0.94 -6.58 -0.45
N GLU A 100 0.09 -6.82 0.53
CA GLU A 100 -0.96 -7.83 0.47
C GLU A 100 -2.09 -7.43 -0.49
N ILE A 101 -2.44 -6.13 -0.55
CA ILE A 101 -3.35 -5.59 -1.55
C ILE A 101 -2.79 -5.75 -2.97
N ASN A 102 -1.48 -5.55 -3.15
CA ASN A 102 -0.83 -5.77 -4.43
C ASN A 102 -0.84 -7.26 -4.83
N LYS A 103 -0.70 -8.20 -3.88
CA LYS A 103 -0.87 -9.64 -4.14
C LYS A 103 -2.28 -10.00 -4.57
N LEU A 104 -3.30 -9.26 -4.10
CA LEU A 104 -4.68 -9.35 -4.61
C LEU A 104 -4.85 -8.79 -6.03
N GLY A 105 -3.79 -8.27 -6.65
CA GLY A 105 -3.81 -7.65 -7.98
C GLY A 105 -4.56 -6.32 -8.02
N LYS A 106 -4.75 -5.68 -6.86
CA LYS A 106 -5.45 -4.39 -6.74
C LYS A 106 -4.45 -3.28 -6.51
N HIS A 107 -4.67 -2.15 -7.17
CA HIS A 107 -3.81 -0.99 -7.06
C HIS A 107 -4.60 0.30 -6.91
N SER A 108 -4.01 1.27 -6.23
CA SER A 108 -4.60 2.58 -6.05
C SER A 108 -4.54 3.37 -7.35
N ARG A 109 -5.69 3.82 -7.85
CA ARG A 109 -5.87 4.57 -9.10
C ARG A 109 -6.78 5.78 -8.88
N ILE A 110 -6.62 6.82 -9.70
CA ILE A 110 -7.52 7.98 -9.68
C ILE A 110 -8.89 7.55 -10.21
N ALA A 111 -9.95 7.88 -9.48
CA ALA A 111 -11.31 7.64 -9.93
C ALA A 111 -11.70 8.67 -10.99
N PRO A 112 -12.30 8.26 -12.13
CA PRO A 112 -12.84 9.22 -13.10
C PRO A 112 -13.98 10.01 -12.44
N ARG A 113 -13.99 11.32 -12.67
CA ARG A 113 -15.11 12.16 -12.30
C ARG A 113 -16.28 11.85 -13.23
N LYS A 114 -17.45 11.63 -12.66
CA LYS A 114 -18.69 11.43 -13.40
C LYS A 114 -19.69 12.46 -12.92
N PRO A 115 -20.36 13.20 -13.82
CA PRO A 115 -21.47 14.04 -13.40
C PRO A 115 -22.55 13.17 -12.77
N TYR A 116 -23.20 13.69 -11.74
CA TYR A 116 -24.39 13.04 -11.20
C TYR A 116 -25.50 13.14 -12.24
N LEU A 117 -26.08 12.00 -12.61
CA LEU A 117 -27.23 11.94 -13.50
C LEU A 117 -28.44 11.55 -12.67
N ARG A 118 -29.51 12.34 -12.74
CA ARG A 118 -30.79 11.93 -12.17
C ARG A 118 -31.33 10.73 -12.97
N PRO A 119 -32.10 9.82 -12.35
CA PRO A 119 -32.66 8.67 -13.07
C PRO A 119 -33.44 9.06 -14.33
N GLN A 120 -34.16 10.18 -14.31
CA GLN A 120 -34.90 10.70 -15.47
C GLN A 120 -33.96 11.17 -16.59
N ASP A 121 -32.87 11.88 -16.25
CA ASP A 121 -31.87 12.31 -17.25
C ASP A 121 -31.18 11.10 -17.88
N PHE A 122 -30.91 10.05 -17.09
CA PHE A 122 -30.36 8.79 -17.61
C PHE A 122 -31.29 8.15 -18.64
N GLN A 123 -32.59 8.05 -18.34
CA GLN A 123 -33.57 7.49 -19.27
C GLN A 123 -33.69 8.31 -20.55
N ARG A 124 -33.76 9.65 -20.45
CA ARG A 124 -33.79 10.53 -21.63
C ARG A 124 -32.54 10.37 -22.50
N ARG A 125 -31.35 10.31 -21.89
CA ARG A 125 -30.09 10.08 -22.60
C ARG A 125 -30.05 8.71 -23.27
N LEU A 126 -30.54 7.67 -22.59
CA LEU A 126 -30.60 6.31 -23.14
C LEU A 126 -31.58 6.24 -24.32
N ALA A 127 -32.78 6.80 -24.20
CA ALA A 127 -33.77 6.84 -25.26
C ALA A 127 -33.25 7.62 -26.49
N PHE A 128 -32.60 8.76 -26.26
CA PHE A 128 -31.94 9.50 -27.33
C PHE A 128 -30.88 8.65 -28.04
N ALA A 129 -29.98 8.01 -27.28
CA ALA A 129 -28.94 7.14 -27.85
C ALA A 129 -29.52 5.94 -28.60
N GLN A 130 -30.63 5.37 -28.14
CA GLN A 130 -31.32 4.26 -28.81
C GLN A 130 -31.98 4.71 -30.12
N ALA A 131 -32.71 5.83 -30.10
CA ALA A 131 -33.37 6.39 -31.28
C ALA A 131 -32.38 6.75 -32.39
N HIS A 132 -31.16 7.18 -32.02
CA HIS A 132 -30.12 7.61 -32.95
C HIS A 132 -29.01 6.56 -33.13
N ARG A 133 -29.20 5.32 -32.65
CA ARG A 133 -28.19 4.25 -32.68
C ARG A 133 -27.73 3.89 -34.09
N HIS A 134 -28.64 4.01 -35.06
CA HIS A 134 -28.41 3.64 -36.46
C HIS A 134 -28.21 4.84 -37.38
N TRP A 135 -28.09 6.05 -36.82
CA TRP A 135 -27.84 7.25 -37.60
C TRP A 135 -26.48 7.17 -38.32
N THR A 136 -26.52 7.54 -39.59
CA THR A 136 -25.37 7.66 -40.47
C THR A 136 -24.63 8.97 -40.23
N ILE A 137 -23.39 9.05 -40.72
CA ILE A 137 -22.56 10.27 -40.60
C ILE A 137 -23.27 11.48 -41.21
N ASN A 138 -23.99 11.30 -42.32
CA ASN A 138 -24.74 12.38 -42.99
C ASN A 138 -25.92 12.90 -42.17
N GLU A 139 -26.50 12.08 -41.30
CA GLU A 139 -27.58 12.50 -40.39
C GLU A 139 -27.01 13.27 -39.21
N TRP A 140 -25.88 12.82 -38.65
CA TRP A 140 -25.16 13.56 -37.61
C TRP A 140 -24.61 14.91 -38.09
N ALA A 141 -24.20 15.00 -39.37
CA ALA A 141 -23.70 16.23 -39.97
C ALA A 141 -24.74 17.36 -40.01
N LYS A 142 -26.03 17.04 -39.89
CA LYS A 142 -27.13 18.02 -39.84
C LYS A 142 -27.33 18.60 -38.44
N VAL A 143 -26.70 18.03 -37.41
CA VAL A 143 -26.86 18.47 -36.01
C VAL A 143 -25.78 19.49 -35.66
N ILE A 144 -26.22 20.68 -35.26
CA ILE A 144 -25.32 21.71 -34.70
C ILE A 144 -25.27 21.52 -33.18
N TRP A 145 -24.07 21.43 -32.63
CA TRP A 145 -23.83 21.34 -31.20
C TRP A 145 -23.29 22.66 -30.68
N THR A 146 -23.87 23.15 -29.58
CA THR A 146 -23.38 24.33 -28.84
C THR A 146 -23.19 23.93 -27.39
N ASP A 147 -22.06 24.31 -26.81
CA ASP A 147 -21.77 24.13 -25.39
C ASP A 147 -20.98 25.34 -24.87
N GLU A 148 -21.11 25.62 -23.58
CA GLU A 148 -20.37 26.66 -22.89
C GLU A 148 -19.32 26.00 -21.98
N SER A 149 -18.06 26.44 -22.08
CA SER A 149 -16.98 25.92 -21.26
C SER A 149 -16.46 26.99 -20.31
N ALA A 150 -16.41 26.68 -19.01
CA ALA A 150 -15.78 27.53 -18.00
C ALA A 150 -14.34 27.09 -17.75
N PHE A 151 -13.38 28.03 -17.81
CA PHE A 151 -11.97 27.79 -17.52
C PHE A 151 -11.60 28.39 -16.16
N GLU A 152 -11.25 27.53 -15.20
CA GLU A 152 -10.78 27.96 -13.88
C GLU A 152 -9.27 27.77 -13.75
N LEU A 153 -8.53 28.83 -13.39
CA LEU A 153 -7.09 28.78 -13.14
C LEU A 153 -6.82 28.52 -11.65
N GLY A 154 -5.87 27.62 -11.33
CA GLY A 154 -5.29 27.48 -10.00
C GLY A 154 -6.00 26.53 -9.00
N LYS A 155 -7.17 25.96 -9.32
CA LYS A 155 -7.79 24.96 -8.43
C LYS A 155 -7.17 23.59 -8.61
N ARG A 156 -6.61 23.02 -7.52
CA ARG A 156 -6.31 21.59 -7.46
C ARG A 156 -7.62 20.83 -7.29
N VAL A 157 -8.03 20.18 -8.37
CA VAL A 157 -9.11 19.20 -8.40
C VAL A 157 -8.82 18.10 -7.38
N ASP A 158 -9.67 17.96 -6.36
CA ASP A 158 -9.62 16.82 -5.44
C ASP A 158 -9.72 15.51 -6.23
N GLN A 159 -8.64 14.73 -6.18
CA GLN A 159 -8.52 13.43 -6.84
C GLN A 159 -8.84 12.33 -5.84
N VAL A 160 -10.03 11.74 -5.98
CA VAL A 160 -10.40 10.56 -5.20
C VAL A 160 -9.65 9.35 -5.76
N ARG A 161 -8.97 8.60 -4.88
CA ARG A 161 -8.31 7.35 -5.23
C ARG A 161 -9.18 6.14 -4.90
N VAL A 162 -9.11 5.11 -5.73
CA VAL A 162 -9.83 3.85 -5.58
C VAL A 162 -8.94 2.64 -5.87
N TRP A 163 -9.15 1.54 -5.16
CA TRP A 163 -8.49 0.26 -5.42
C TRP A 163 -9.14 -0.47 -6.60
N ARG A 164 -8.36 -0.74 -7.65
CA ARG A 164 -8.83 -1.41 -8.88
C ARG A 164 -7.87 -2.50 -9.35
N THR A 165 -8.40 -3.52 -10.02
CA THR A 165 -7.61 -4.55 -10.68
C THR A 165 -7.06 -4.06 -12.01
N ALA A 166 -5.84 -4.43 -12.38
CA ALA A 166 -5.13 -3.96 -13.57
C ALA A 166 -5.91 -4.15 -14.89
N LYS A 167 -6.69 -5.23 -15.06
CA LYS A 167 -7.49 -5.45 -16.29
C LYS A 167 -8.61 -4.42 -16.52
N PHE A 168 -9.12 -3.79 -15.46
CA PHE A 168 -10.11 -2.71 -15.54
C PHE A 168 -9.47 -1.31 -15.58
N ALA A 169 -8.15 -1.24 -15.77
CA ALA A 169 -7.37 -0.02 -15.83
C ALA A 169 -7.19 0.51 -17.26
N ARG A 170 -8.04 0.12 -18.21
CA ARG A 170 -8.12 0.83 -19.49
C ARG A 170 -8.98 2.07 -19.30
N ASN A 171 -8.32 3.21 -19.33
CA ASN A 171 -8.90 4.51 -19.64
C ASN A 171 -9.46 4.45 -21.07
N GLY A 172 -10.67 3.91 -21.22
CA GLY A 172 -11.45 3.95 -22.46
C GLY A 172 -12.91 4.22 -22.10
N PRO A 173 -13.69 4.92 -22.94
CA PRO A 173 -15.09 5.21 -22.69
C PRO A 173 -15.96 3.96 -22.96
N THR A 174 -15.65 2.84 -22.31
CA THR A 174 -16.39 1.59 -22.46
C THR A 174 -17.15 1.32 -21.17
N GLY A 175 -18.33 1.93 -21.11
CA GLY A 175 -19.33 1.72 -20.07
C GLY A 175 -20.71 2.12 -20.54
N LEU A 176 -20.98 1.94 -21.84
CA LEU A 176 -22.30 1.68 -22.36
C LEU A 176 -22.31 0.23 -22.84
N LEU A 177 -23.44 -0.46 -22.56
CA LEU A 177 -23.90 -1.77 -23.04
C LEU A 177 -23.60 -2.99 -22.13
N PRO A 178 -24.42 -4.06 -22.21
CA PRO A 178 -25.85 -4.16 -21.89
C PRO A 178 -26.10 -5.28 -20.84
N GLY A 179 -27.34 -5.46 -20.40
CA GLY A 179 -27.68 -6.40 -19.33
C GLY A 179 -27.37 -7.88 -19.61
N SER A 180 -27.13 -8.61 -18.53
CA SER A 180 -27.33 -10.05 -18.45
C SER A 180 -27.86 -10.40 -17.06
N LEU A 181 -29.19 -10.57 -16.97
CA LEU A 181 -29.84 -11.36 -15.93
C LEU A 181 -29.35 -12.81 -16.04
N PRO A 182 -29.36 -13.57 -14.94
CA PRO A 182 -30.28 -14.70 -14.92
C PRO A 182 -31.26 -14.57 -13.74
N LEU A 183 -32.54 -14.54 -14.09
CA LEU A 183 -33.61 -14.91 -13.17
C LEU A 183 -33.45 -16.41 -12.85
N HIS A 184 -33.01 -16.74 -11.64
CA HIS A 184 -33.47 -17.97 -11.01
C HIS A 184 -34.22 -17.60 -9.72
N ARG A 185 -35.53 -17.81 -9.81
CA ARG A 185 -36.48 -17.80 -8.72
C ARG A 185 -36.11 -18.93 -7.75
N ALA A 186 -35.78 -18.59 -6.51
CA ALA A 186 -35.90 -19.50 -5.39
C ALA A 186 -36.41 -18.70 -4.19
N ASN A 187 -37.67 -18.95 -3.83
CA ASN A 187 -38.26 -18.48 -2.60
C ASN A 187 -37.53 -19.12 -1.42
N GLY A 188 -37.17 -18.32 -0.42
CA GLY A 188 -36.56 -18.81 0.81
C GLY A 188 -36.24 -17.65 1.74
N ALA A 189 -37.17 -17.34 2.64
CA ALA A 189 -37.00 -16.37 3.70
C ALA A 189 -35.91 -16.82 4.69
N SER A 190 -34.96 -15.94 5.04
CA SER A 190 -34.27 -15.89 6.35
C SER A 190 -33.28 -14.71 6.44
N PRO A 191 -32.80 -14.31 7.63
CA PRO A 191 -33.18 -13.08 8.29
C PRO A 191 -32.11 -11.97 8.18
N VAL A 192 -32.57 -10.74 8.39
CA VAL A 192 -31.74 -9.54 8.49
C VAL A 192 -30.86 -9.63 9.74
N ASP A 193 -29.55 -9.84 9.57
CA ASP A 193 -28.57 -9.78 10.68
C ASP A 193 -28.01 -8.34 10.79
N THR A 194 -28.52 -7.59 11.76
CA THR A 194 -28.33 -6.16 12.02
C THR A 194 -26.99 -5.86 12.73
N ARG A 195 -25.87 -6.41 12.27
CA ARG A 195 -24.58 -6.31 13.02
C ARG A 195 -23.48 -5.41 12.47
N LEU A 196 -23.73 -4.57 11.47
CA LEU A 196 -22.76 -3.55 11.03
C LEU A 196 -23.43 -2.19 10.77
N THR A 197 -24.11 -1.66 11.78
CA THR A 197 -24.44 -0.22 11.84
C THR A 197 -23.35 0.48 12.63
N LEU A 198 -22.55 1.31 11.96
CA LEU A 198 -21.63 2.23 12.65
C LEU A 198 -22.45 3.30 13.37
N PRO A 199 -22.21 3.58 14.67
CA PRO A 199 -22.89 4.67 15.35
C PRO A 199 -22.38 6.03 14.85
N PRO A 200 -23.23 7.08 14.86
CA PRO A 200 -22.82 8.43 14.47
C PRO A 200 -21.83 9.03 15.48
N ALA A 201 -20.90 9.81 14.94
CA ALA A 201 -19.86 10.51 15.69
C ALA A 201 -20.47 11.56 16.61
N ASN A 202 -20.45 11.31 17.92
CA ASN A 202 -20.61 12.34 18.95
C ASN A 202 -19.46 12.25 19.95
N GLY A 203 -18.85 13.41 20.19
CA GLY A 203 -17.56 13.55 20.87
C GLY A 203 -17.57 13.10 22.32
N ARG A 204 -16.61 12.23 22.65
CA ARG A 204 -15.97 12.12 23.96
C ARG A 204 -14.51 11.74 23.73
N GLN A 205 -13.60 12.65 24.09
CA GLN A 205 -12.16 12.40 24.12
C GLN A 205 -11.90 11.18 25.00
N ARG A 206 -11.45 10.06 24.42
CA ARG A 206 -10.85 8.96 25.18
C ARG A 206 -9.35 9.19 25.23
N THR A 207 -8.84 9.36 26.44
CA THR A 207 -7.44 9.52 26.77
C THR A 207 -6.65 8.26 26.37
N HIS A 208 -5.50 8.46 25.73
CA HIS A 208 -4.56 7.39 25.35
C HIS A 208 -3.78 6.90 26.58
N PRO A 209 -3.57 5.57 26.77
CA PRO A 209 -2.78 5.03 27.87
C PRO A 209 -1.27 5.03 27.57
N TYR A 210 -0.76 6.18 27.11
CA TYR A 210 0.68 6.44 26.95
C TYR A 210 0.94 7.93 27.23
N SER A 211 0.66 8.37 28.46
CA SER A 211 0.89 9.75 28.92
C SER A 211 1.23 9.80 30.42
N SER A 212 2.07 8.87 30.88
CA SER A 212 2.55 8.85 32.28
C SER A 212 4.07 8.73 32.38
N PHE A 213 4.81 9.47 31.53
CA PHE A 213 6.26 9.63 31.67
C PHE A 213 6.75 11.09 31.59
N GLN A 214 5.85 12.09 31.71
CA GLN A 214 6.22 13.52 31.77
C GLN A 214 5.41 14.33 32.79
N GLN A 215 5.00 13.73 33.91
CA GLN A 215 4.54 14.48 35.08
C GLN A 215 5.24 13.95 36.34
N SER A 216 6.53 14.26 36.47
CA SER A 216 7.25 14.12 37.75
C SER A 216 8.09 15.36 38.10
N MET A 217 7.77 16.53 37.54
CA MET A 217 8.58 17.76 37.71
C MET A 217 7.76 19.04 37.89
N ALA A 218 6.54 18.98 38.46
CA ALA A 218 5.82 20.22 38.81
C ALA A 218 4.69 20.00 39.83
N ARG A 219 5.03 19.82 41.12
CA ARG A 219 4.34 20.43 42.29
C ARG A 219 4.79 19.76 43.59
N THR A 220 5.96 20.17 44.08
CA THR A 220 6.18 20.30 45.52
C THR A 220 6.85 21.64 45.77
N LYS A 221 6.04 22.69 45.84
CA LYS A 221 6.37 23.91 46.56
C LYS A 221 5.20 24.20 47.49
N ARG A 222 5.36 23.82 48.76
CA ARG A 222 4.98 24.60 49.95
C ARG A 222 5.55 23.91 51.19
N ASN A 223 6.30 24.69 51.97
CA ASN A 223 6.86 24.50 53.30
C ASN A 223 7.92 23.40 53.49
N THR A 224 9.16 23.84 53.78
CA THR A 224 9.76 23.75 55.12
C THR A 224 10.97 24.71 55.18
N GLN A 225 11.00 25.51 56.24
CA GLN A 225 12.15 26.32 56.66
C GLN A 225 13.28 25.38 57.10
N ASP A 226 14.52 25.70 56.72
CA ASP A 226 15.71 25.71 57.58
C ASP A 226 16.99 25.50 56.76
N GLY A 227 17.92 26.46 56.90
CA GLY A 227 19.32 26.12 57.14
C GLY A 227 20.24 25.86 55.94
N VAL A 228 21.23 26.75 55.87
CA VAL A 228 22.64 26.50 55.49
C VAL A 228 23.07 26.95 54.08
N ALA A 229 23.93 27.97 54.12
CA ALA A 229 24.61 28.66 53.05
C ALA A 229 25.60 27.77 52.28
N GLY A 230 25.80 28.09 51.00
CA GLY A 230 26.77 27.43 50.14
C GLY A 230 26.89 28.13 48.79
N THR A 231 27.49 29.32 48.81
CA THR A 231 27.88 30.15 47.66
C THR A 231 28.89 29.41 46.79
N PHE A 232 28.66 29.22 45.48
CA PHE A 232 29.74 29.10 44.49
C PHE A 232 29.29 29.50 43.08
N ALA A 233 30.21 30.16 42.39
CA ALA A 233 30.03 31.09 41.28
C ALA A 233 29.82 30.43 39.90
N ARG A 234 29.24 31.21 38.97
CA ARG A 234 29.27 30.95 37.53
C ARG A 234 30.06 32.08 36.85
N PRO A 235 31.07 31.79 36.01
CA PRO A 235 31.88 32.82 35.39
C PRO A 235 31.20 33.43 34.15
N GLN A 236 31.44 34.73 33.99
CA GLN A 236 31.18 35.55 32.82
C GLN A 236 32.01 35.07 31.61
N SER A 237 31.47 35.27 30.40
CA SER A 237 32.32 35.48 29.23
C SER A 237 31.84 36.73 28.51
N ASP A 238 32.83 37.57 28.24
CA ASP A 238 32.72 38.97 27.88
C ASP A 238 32.35 39.23 26.42
N ARG A 239 31.73 40.39 26.25
CA ARG A 239 31.70 41.27 25.07
C ARG A 239 32.98 41.18 24.23
N LYS A 240 32.82 41.25 22.90
CA LYS A 240 33.36 42.38 22.11
C LYS A 240 32.39 42.78 21.01
N HIS A 241 32.12 44.08 20.99
CA HIS A 241 31.41 44.86 19.98
C HIS A 241 32.49 45.64 19.23
N LEU A 242 32.35 45.79 17.91
CA LEU A 242 32.90 46.93 17.15
C LEU A 242 32.21 46.94 15.77
N GLU A 243 31.31 47.92 15.61
CA GLU A 243 30.95 48.55 14.34
C GLU A 243 32.19 49.10 13.63
N VAL A 244 32.12 49.26 12.30
CA VAL A 244 32.15 50.58 11.61
C VAL A 244 31.86 50.35 10.12
N ASP A 245 30.76 50.98 9.68
CA ASP A 245 30.48 51.70 8.43
C ASP A 245 31.25 51.42 7.11
N GLU A 246 30.50 51.30 6.01
CA GLU A 246 30.42 52.33 4.94
C GLU A 246 29.63 51.82 3.70
N LYS A 247 28.53 52.51 3.36
CA LYS A 247 28.04 52.73 1.98
C LYS A 247 28.34 54.20 1.67
N PRO A 248 28.79 54.60 0.46
CA PRO A 248 27.91 54.83 -0.70
C PRO A 248 28.66 54.47 -2.03
N ASN A 249 28.30 54.75 -3.28
CA ASN A 249 27.48 55.78 -3.91
C ASN A 249 27.11 55.36 -5.35
N ILE A 250 26.08 56.05 -5.82
CA ILE A 250 25.42 56.16 -7.13
C ILE A 250 26.40 56.49 -8.27
N GLU A 251 26.15 55.97 -9.48
CA GLU A 251 26.37 56.72 -10.72
C GLU A 251 25.32 56.36 -11.79
N ALA A 252 24.92 57.37 -12.56
CA ALA A 252 23.76 57.43 -13.44
C ALA A 252 24.18 57.68 -14.90
N LEU A 253 23.41 57.09 -15.84
CA LEU A 253 23.08 57.57 -17.22
C LEU A 253 24.23 57.70 -18.26
N PRO A 254 23.98 57.48 -19.57
CA PRO A 254 23.12 58.34 -20.38
C PRO A 254 22.15 57.66 -21.37
N THR A 255 21.08 58.41 -21.62
CA THR A 255 20.21 58.45 -22.81
C THR A 255 20.98 58.49 -24.13
N SER A 256 20.47 57.79 -25.15
CA SER A 256 20.67 58.13 -26.56
C SER A 256 19.36 57.89 -27.31
N ASP A 257 18.89 58.95 -27.95
CA ASP A 257 17.80 58.98 -28.92
C ASP A 257 18.13 58.17 -30.18
N GLY A 258 17.06 57.75 -30.87
CA GLY A 258 17.03 57.08 -32.16
C GLY A 258 15.64 56.55 -32.47
#